data_AF-M5JP33-F1
#
_entry.id   AF-M5JP33-F1
#
_cell.length_a   1.000
_cell.length_b   1.000
_cell.length_c   1.000
_cell.angle_alpha   90.00
_cell.angle_beta   90.00
_cell.angle_gamma   90.00
#
_symmetry.space_group_name_H-M   'P 1'
#
loop_
_entity.id
_entity.type
_entity.pdbx_description
1 polymer ?
#
loop_
_entity_poly.entity_id
_entity_poly.type
_entity_poly.pdbx_seq_one_letter_code
_entity_poly.pdbx_strand_id
1 'polypeptide(L)' 'MTNSVHVTDHAVLRYLEREHGLDVDAVRNHIAGLAATGVQLEAISVKVERVKLLLCGETVVTVLKRNWPSDRRS' A
#
# COMPACT_ATOMS: atom_id res chain seq x y z
N MET A 1 -5.82 -8.28 34.99
CA MET A 1 -4.88 -7.52 34.15
C MET A 1 -4.97 -8.07 32.75
N THR A 2 -5.48 -7.30 31.79
CA THR A 2 -5.47 -7.71 30.38
C THR A 2 -4.10 -7.35 29.81
N ASN A 3 -3.20 -8.32 29.73
CA ASN A 3 -1.95 -8.16 29.02
C ASN A 3 -2.26 -8.06 27.53
N SER A 4 -2.32 -6.85 26.98
CA SER A 4 -2.48 -6.66 25.54
C SER A 4 -1.16 -6.98 24.85
N VAL A 5 -1.14 -8.07 24.08
CA VAL A 5 0.00 -8.39 23.21
C VAL A 5 0.02 -7.39 22.06
N HIS A 6 1.16 -6.75 21.83
CA HIS A 6 1.36 -5.87 20.67
C HIS A 6 1.70 -6.70 19.44
N VAL A 7 1.02 -6.44 18.32
CA VAL A 7 1.20 -7.13 17.04
C VAL A 7 1.64 -6.11 16.00
N THR A 8 2.71 -6.41 15.26
CA THR A 8 3.26 -5.51 14.24
C THR A 8 2.62 -5.77 12.87
N ASP A 9 2.65 -4.77 11.98
CA ASP A 9 2.16 -4.91 10.60
C ASP A 9 2.86 -6.06 9.84
N HIS A 10 4.16 -6.27 10.11
CA HIS A 10 4.89 -7.40 9.53
C HIS A 10 4.30 -8.75 9.95
N ALA A 11 3.91 -8.91 11.22
CA ALA A 11 3.28 -10.12 11.71
C ALA A 11 1.89 -10.32 11.07
N VAL A 12 1.11 -9.24 10.90
CA VAL A 12 -0.17 -9.27 10.20
C VAL A 12 0.00 -9.73 8.75
N LEU A 13 0.94 -9.16 8.01
CA LEU A 13 1.21 -9.57 6.61
C LEU A 13 1.58 -11.05 6.53
N ARG A 14 2.49 -11.52 7.39
CA ARG A 14 2.90 -12.92 7.43
C ARG A 14 1.77 -13.87 7.78
N TYR A 15 0.87 -13.44 8.67
CA TYR A 15 -0.32 -14.21 9.00
C TYR A 15 -1.27 -14.31 7.81
N LEU A 16 -1.56 -13.20 7.12
CA LEU A 16 -2.41 -13.20 5.92
C LEU A 16 -1.82 -14.08 4.80
N GLU A 17 -0.51 -14.01 4.58
CA GLU A 17 0.18 -14.86 3.59
C GLU A 17 0.01 -16.35 3.91
N ARG A 18 0.28 -16.74 5.17
CA ARG A 18 0.42 -18.15 5.56
C ARG A 18 -0.91 -18.81 5.92
N GLU A 19 -1.78 -18.10 6.62
CA GLU A 19 -3.07 -18.65 7.08
C GLU A 19 -4.15 -18.48 6.01
N HIS A 20 -4.19 -17.32 5.36
CA HIS A 20 -5.25 -16.99 4.41
C HIS A 20 -4.83 -17.11 2.94
N GLY A 21 -3.58 -17.52 2.68
CA GLY A 21 -3.06 -17.72 1.32
C GLY A 21 -2.95 -16.43 0.51
N LEU A 22 -2.84 -15.27 1.16
CA LEU A 22 -2.68 -14.00 0.46
C LEU A 22 -1.33 -13.98 -0.28
N ASP A 23 -1.38 -13.93 -1.61
CA ASP A 23 -0.18 -13.76 -2.43
C ASP A 23 0.26 -12.28 -2.45
N VAL A 24 1.15 -11.93 -1.52
CA VAL A 24 1.66 -10.56 -1.38
C VAL A 24 2.47 -10.10 -2.60
N ASP A 25 3.14 -11.01 -3.30
CA ASP A 25 3.90 -10.67 -4.50
C ASP A 25 2.98 -10.38 -5.68
N ALA A 26 1.89 -11.15 -5.85
CA ALA A 26 0.85 -10.83 -6.82
C ALA A 26 0.21 -9.45 -6.54
N VAL A 27 -0.11 -9.16 -5.27
CA VAL A 27 -0.63 -7.84 -4.87
C VAL A 27 0.37 -6.72 -5.17
N ARG A 28 1.66 -6.93 -4.88
CA ARG A 28 2.73 -5.97 -5.18
C ARG A 28 2.83 -5.69 -6.68
N ASN A 29 2.82 -6.73 -7.51
CA ASN A 29 2.87 -6.61 -8.96
C ASN A 29 1.63 -5.89 -9.51
N HIS A 30 0.45 -6.19 -8.95
CA HIS A 30 -0.77 -5.49 -9.32
C HIS A 30 -0.68 -3.99 -9.02
N ILE A 31 -0.23 -3.61 -7.81
CA ILE A 31 -0.04 -2.21 -7.42
C ILE A 31 0.98 -1.51 -8.34
N ALA A 32 2.09 -2.19 -8.66
CA ALA A 32 3.09 -1.66 -9.58
C ALA A 32 2.51 -1.38 -10.97
N GLY A 33 1.71 -2.31 -11.51
CA GLY A 33 1.01 -2.12 -12.78
C GLY A 33 0.05 -0.93 -12.75
N LEU A 34 -0.70 -0.75 -11.65
CA LEU A 34 -1.58 0.41 -11.47
C LEU A 34 -0.81 1.74 -11.38
N ALA A 35 0.41 1.73 -10.84
CA ALA A 35 1.23 2.92 -10.66
C ALA A 35 2.06 3.30 -11.90
N ALA A 36 2.28 2.37 -12.84
CA ALA A 36 3.23 2.51 -13.94
C ALA A 36 3.04 3.79 -14.77
N THR A 37 1.81 4.08 -15.22
CA THR A 37 1.52 5.32 -15.97
C THR A 37 1.72 6.56 -15.09
N GLY A 38 1.40 6.49 -13.80
CA GLY A 38 1.62 7.59 -12.87
C GLY A 38 3.10 7.94 -12.71
N VAL A 39 3.96 6.91 -12.60
CA VAL A 39 5.41 7.08 -12.57
C VAL A 39 5.93 7.69 -13.87
N GLN A 40 5.48 7.18 -15.02
CA GLN A 40 5.89 7.70 -16.34
C GLN A 40 5.54 9.18 -16.53
N LEU A 41 4.45 9.65 -15.91
CA LEU A 41 3.99 11.03 -15.97
C LEU A 41 4.50 11.89 -14.80
N GLU A 42 5.45 11.38 -14.01
CA GLU A 42 6.01 12.04 -12.82
C GLU A 42 4.93 12.52 -11.83
N ALA A 43 3.82 11.77 -11.74
CA ALA A 43 2.70 12.11 -10.89
C ALA A 43 3.06 11.94 -9.40
N ILE A 44 2.49 12.78 -8.55
CA ILE A 44 2.63 12.65 -7.09
C ILE A 44 1.73 11.55 -6.50
N SER A 45 0.64 11.18 -7.19
CA SER A 45 -0.28 10.15 -6.72
C SER A 45 -1.19 9.61 -7.83
N VAL A 46 -1.60 8.35 -7.71
CA VAL A 46 -2.56 7.68 -8.61
C VAL A 46 -3.81 7.29 -7.84
N LYS A 47 -4.99 7.68 -8.33
CA LYS A 47 -6.27 7.24 -7.75
C LYS A 47 -6.77 5.99 -8.47
N VAL A 48 -6.94 4.90 -7.72
CA VAL A 48 -7.43 3.61 -8.24
C VAL A 48 -8.51 3.08 -7.31
N GLU A 49 -9.65 2.74 -7.89
CA GLU A 49 -10.83 2.22 -7.15
C GLU A 49 -11.20 3.03 -5.89
N ARG A 50 -10.90 2.52 -4.69
CA ARG A 50 -11.22 3.16 -3.40
C ARG A 50 -9.99 3.68 -2.67
N VAL A 51 -8.82 3.65 -3.30
CA VAL A 51 -7.55 4.06 -2.72
C VAL A 51 -6.81 5.07 -3.58
N LYS A 52 -5.76 5.64 -3.00
CA LYS A 52 -4.80 6.52 -3.66
C LYS A 52 -3.40 6.00 -3.35
N LEU A 53 -2.63 5.71 -4.40
CA LEU A 53 -1.22 5.35 -4.30
C LEU A 53 -0.40 6.63 -4.28
N LEU A 54 0.42 6.84 -3.25
CA LEU A 54 1.35 7.98 -3.18
C LEU A 54 2.69 7.57 -3.79
N LEU A 55 3.19 8.40 -4.70
CA LEU A 55 4.45 8.14 -5.42
C LEU A 55 5.58 9.04 -4.92
N CYS A 56 6.77 8.47 -4.85
CA CYS A 56 8.02 9.18 -4.66
C CYS A 56 9.02 8.66 -5.70
N GLY A 57 9.19 9.42 -6.79
CA GLY A 57 9.88 8.92 -7.99
C GLY A 57 9.18 7.67 -8.51
N GLU A 58 9.92 6.57 -8.62
CA GLU A 58 9.42 5.28 -9.13
C GLU A 58 8.80 4.38 -8.06
N THR A 59 8.71 4.86 -6.81
CA THR A 59 8.28 4.04 -5.67
C THR A 59 6.89 4.43 -5.19
N VAL A 60 5.99 3.44 -5.03
CA VAL A 60 4.76 3.61 -4.24
C VAL A 60 5.14 3.51 -2.76
N VAL A 61 5.02 4.62 -2.03
CA VAL A 61 5.48 4.70 -0.63
C VAL A 61 4.35 4.42 0.37
N THR A 62 3.10 4.69 -0.01
CA THR A 62 1.92 4.40 0.83
C THR A 62 0.65 4.31 0.00
N VAL A 63 -0.38 3.72 0.59
CA VAL A 63 -1.73 3.61 0.04
C VAL A 63 -2.69 4.31 0.99
N LEU A 64 -3.25 5.43 0.54
CA LEU A 64 -4.19 6.26 1.29
C LEU A 64 -5.63 5.94 0.89
N LYS A 65 -6.58 6.36 1.73
CA LYS A 65 -7.99 6.45 1.32
C LYS A 65 -8.11 7.38 0.11
N ARG A 66 -8.97 7.05 -0.87
CA ARG A 66 -9.09 7.78 -2.15
C ARG A 66 -9.14 9.31 -2.01
N ASN A 67 -9.87 9.78 -0.99
CA ASN A 67 -10.17 11.20 -0.79
C ASN A 67 -9.27 11.89 0.24
N TRP A 68 -8.29 11.19 0.81
CA TRP A 68 -7.33 11.85 1.70
C TRP A 68 -6.40 12.79 0.94
N PRO A 69 -5.92 13.88 1.57
CA PRO A 69 -4.93 14.77 0.99
C PRO A 69 -3.68 13.99 0.57
N SER A 70 -3.04 14.42 -0.52
CA SER A 70 -1.74 13.89 -0.94
C SER A 70 -0.64 14.62 -0.15
N ASP A 71 -0.62 14.49 1.17
CA ASP A 71 0.43 15.08 2.00
C ASP A 71 1.55 14.05 2.22
N ARG A 72 2.81 14.49 2.12
CA ARG A 72 4.01 13.65 2.29
C ARG A 72 4.32 13.36 3.76
N ARG A 73 3.48 13.85 4.69
CA ARG A 73 3.67 13.80 6.16
C ARG A 73 2.77 12.80 6.90
N SER A 74 2.21 11.79 6.22
CA SER A 74 1.42 10.73 6.86
C SER A 74 2.31 9.59 7.36
#